data_AF-A0A849G8D5-F1
#
_entry.id   AF-A0A849G8D5-F1
#
_cell.length_a   1.000
_cell.length_b   1.000
_cell.length_c   1.000
_cell.angle_alpha   90.00
_cell.angle_beta   90.00
_cell.angle_gamma   90.00
#
_symmetry.space_group_name_H-M   'P 1'
#
loop_
_entity.id
_entity.type
_entity.pdbx_description
1 polymer ?
#
loop_
_entity_poly.entity_id
_entity_poly.type
_entity_poly.pdbx_seq_one_letter_code
_entity_poly.pdbx_strand_id
1 'polypeptide(L)'
;MPGFSRRHFLTLAGAAALTGCGQRGQFSVASTPSPEAGIQRLLVATTRAADPAPIAYGSGRAETLDFARLAISIPPTHRIGNIEWPSRRSVDPARHFALVGADTLPDIEALVRAARSTAGDDEAVLFVHGYNNNFAEGVYRHAQIAWDYEMRGPQIHFAWPSAGRPLEYTYDRDSTLIARDALVTLLLRLLGDRGLSVSLVGHSMGGFLIMEALRQIALTGRRESLRSLVSTTLISPDIELDLFRSQAAALGGLPQPFIVAAAENDRLLRLSSSLSGGTAKLGAVRDLDQLEGLGVFVVDMTMLADAGTNHFLPGTSPAVIALIKGLREVRPAPNQTIAVGPVSITLGADGLLGGDSGQPVGTAN
;
A
#
# COMPACT_ATOMS: atom_id res chain seq x y z
N MET A 1 -7.15 48.64 -25.10
CA MET A 1 -6.91 47.19 -24.92
C MET A 1 -5.65 46.82 -25.69
N PRO A 2 -4.49 46.61 -25.04
CA PRO A 2 -3.27 46.23 -25.74
C PRO A 2 -3.32 44.74 -26.08
N GLY A 3 -3.13 44.44 -27.37
CA GLY A 3 -3.20 43.08 -27.90
C GLY A 3 -2.04 42.21 -27.41
N PHE A 4 -2.37 41.12 -26.75
CA PHE A 4 -1.43 40.04 -26.45
C PHE A 4 -0.98 39.38 -27.76
N SER A 5 0.23 39.73 -28.21
CA SER A 5 0.88 39.12 -29.37
C SER A 5 1.17 37.64 -29.10
N ARG A 6 0.74 36.76 -30.03
CA ARG A 6 0.98 35.29 -30.07
C ARG A 6 2.43 34.87 -29.77
N ARG A 7 3.40 35.77 -29.92
CA ARG A 7 4.82 35.50 -29.68
C ARG A 7 5.18 35.38 -28.19
N HIS A 8 4.41 35.98 -27.28
CA HIS A 8 4.63 35.86 -25.84
C HIS A 8 4.10 34.54 -25.24
N PHE A 9 3.12 33.92 -25.89
CA PHE A 9 2.57 32.62 -25.45
C PHE A 9 3.54 31.46 -25.75
N LEU A 10 4.29 31.55 -26.86
CA LEU A 10 5.29 30.55 -27.24
C LEU A 10 6.58 30.64 -26.42
N THR A 11 6.93 31.82 -25.89
CA THR A 11 8.11 31.98 -25.04
C THR A 11 7.87 31.55 -23.60
N LEU A 12 6.65 31.70 -23.06
CA LEU A 12 6.30 31.11 -21.76
C LEU A 12 6.12 29.58 -21.82
N ALA A 13 5.64 29.04 -22.96
CA ALA A 13 5.53 27.59 -23.16
C ALA A 13 6.89 26.90 -23.36
N GLY A 14 7.89 27.60 -23.89
CA GLY A 14 9.24 27.06 -24.10
C GLY A 14 10.11 26.99 -22.83
N ALA A 15 9.88 27.88 -21.86
CA ALA A 15 10.71 27.95 -20.65
C ALA A 15 10.37 26.88 -19.59
N ALA A 16 9.24 26.18 -19.71
CA ALA A 16 8.86 25.08 -18.80
C ALA A 16 9.44 23.71 -19.21
N ALA A 17 10.11 23.59 -20.36
CA ALA A 17 10.49 22.30 -20.94
C ALA A 17 11.94 21.83 -20.64
N LEU A 18 12.68 22.49 -19.74
CA LEU A 18 14.11 22.16 -19.48
C LEU A 18 14.44 21.67 -18.06
N THR A 19 13.46 21.20 -17.29
CA THR A 19 13.70 20.52 -16.00
C THR A 19 13.25 19.06 -16.02
N GLY A 20 13.61 18.31 -17.07
CA GLY A 20 12.95 17.03 -17.39
C GLY A 20 13.72 15.72 -17.15
N CYS A 21 15.02 15.72 -16.88
CA CYS A 21 15.81 14.47 -16.79
C CYS A 21 16.47 14.25 -15.43
N GLY A 22 15.76 14.57 -14.35
CA GLY A 22 16.09 14.01 -13.04
C GLY A 22 15.30 12.72 -12.85
N GLN A 23 15.96 11.56 -12.87
CA GLN A 23 15.31 10.31 -12.47
C GLN A 23 14.84 10.44 -11.02
N ARG A 24 13.51 10.52 -10.84
CA ARG A 24 12.83 10.62 -9.55
C ARG A 24 12.98 9.31 -8.79
N GLY A 25 13.24 9.38 -7.47
CA GLY A 25 13.23 8.25 -6.53
C GLY A 25 13.88 6.97 -7.05
N GLN A 26 15.21 6.88 -7.06
CA GLN A 26 15.92 5.66 -7.44
C GLN A 26 16.43 4.92 -6.21
N PHE A 27 16.74 3.62 -6.37
CA PHE A 27 17.49 2.93 -5.36
C PHE A 27 18.83 3.59 -5.15
N SER A 28 19.12 3.80 -3.87
CA SER A 28 20.38 4.32 -3.39
C SER A 28 21.20 3.13 -2.95
N VAL A 29 22.04 2.60 -3.83
CA VAL A 29 22.81 1.38 -3.55
C VAL A 29 24.00 1.73 -2.67
N ALA A 30 24.17 1.01 -1.57
CA ALA A 30 25.36 1.09 -0.72
C ALA A 30 25.94 -0.30 -0.50
N SER A 31 27.25 -0.44 -0.65
CA SER A 31 27.93 -1.76 -0.57
C SER A 31 27.96 -2.34 0.85
N THR A 32 27.80 -1.51 1.88
CA THR A 32 27.70 -1.93 3.28
C THR A 32 26.70 -1.04 4.03
N PRO A 33 25.85 -1.60 4.91
CA PRO A 33 25.05 -0.79 5.83
C PRO A 33 25.94 -0.12 6.88
N SER A 34 25.45 0.97 7.48
CA SER A 34 26.09 1.53 8.69
C SER A 34 26.00 0.49 9.83
N PRO A 35 27.03 0.33 10.69
CA PRO A 35 26.97 -0.59 11.83
C PRO A 35 25.78 -0.36 12.77
N GLU A 36 25.27 0.87 12.83
CA GLU A 36 24.12 1.27 13.65
C GLU A 36 22.80 1.28 12.88
N ALA A 37 22.80 0.97 11.58
CA ALA A 37 21.59 0.97 10.77
C ALA A 37 20.74 -0.29 11.00
N GLY A 38 19.43 -0.09 11.02
CA GLY A 38 18.47 -1.17 10.95
C GLY A 38 18.39 -1.77 9.54
N ILE A 39 17.98 -3.04 9.44
CA ILE A 39 17.76 -3.70 8.14
C ILE A 39 16.32 -4.17 8.04
N GLN A 40 15.55 -3.53 7.15
CA GLN A 40 14.23 -4.00 6.76
C GLN A 40 14.32 -4.89 5.51
N ARG A 41 13.88 -6.14 5.63
CA ARG A 41 13.85 -7.08 4.51
C ARG A 41 12.47 -7.09 3.86
N LEU A 42 12.44 -7.15 2.53
CA LEU A 42 11.24 -7.23 1.72
C LEU A 42 11.37 -8.37 0.71
N LEU A 43 10.28 -9.08 0.50
CA LEU A 43 10.10 -9.95 -0.67
C LEU A 43 9.29 -9.18 -1.70
N VAL A 44 9.68 -9.23 -2.96
CA VAL A 44 9.02 -8.53 -4.05
C VAL A 44 8.44 -9.54 -5.01
N ALA A 45 7.19 -9.32 -5.42
CA ALA A 45 6.59 -9.90 -6.61
C ALA A 45 6.19 -8.75 -7.53
N THR A 46 6.59 -8.80 -8.80
CA THR A 46 6.37 -7.67 -9.71
C THR A 46 5.97 -8.11 -11.11
N THR A 47 5.10 -7.32 -11.73
CA THR A 47 4.76 -7.39 -13.16
C THR A 47 5.36 -6.21 -13.93
N ARG A 48 6.39 -5.58 -13.39
CA ARG A 48 7.18 -4.56 -14.08
C ARG A 48 8.21 -5.22 -14.98
N ALA A 49 8.46 -4.64 -16.15
CA ALA A 49 9.55 -5.03 -17.01
C ALA A 49 10.90 -4.73 -16.32
N ALA A 50 11.81 -5.70 -16.34
CA ALA A 50 13.18 -5.51 -15.89
C ALA A 50 13.88 -4.42 -16.72
N ASP A 51 14.67 -3.60 -16.05
CA ASP A 51 15.55 -2.58 -16.62
C ASP A 51 16.99 -3.14 -16.65
N PRO A 52 17.86 -2.81 -17.62
CA PRO A 52 19.25 -3.31 -17.74
C PRO A 52 20.20 -3.19 -16.53
N ALA A 53 19.80 -2.60 -15.39
CA ALA A 53 20.60 -2.55 -14.16
C ALA A 53 20.26 -3.71 -13.21
N PRO A 54 21.20 -4.18 -12.36
CA PRO A 54 20.94 -5.29 -11.44
C PRO A 54 19.79 -4.93 -10.46
N ILE A 55 18.69 -5.69 -10.58
CA ILE A 55 17.44 -5.58 -9.81
C ILE A 55 16.85 -4.15 -9.84
N ALA A 56 16.70 -3.64 -11.06
CA ALA A 56 15.90 -2.46 -11.35
C ALA A 56 14.70 -2.85 -12.22
N TYR A 57 13.52 -2.39 -11.84
CA TYR A 57 12.30 -2.58 -12.61
C TYR A 57 11.77 -1.23 -13.09
N GLY A 58 11.49 -1.14 -14.39
CA GLY A 58 10.99 0.07 -15.03
C GLY A 58 9.50 0.28 -14.85
N SER A 59 8.94 1.22 -15.62
CA SER A 59 7.49 1.43 -15.72
C SER A 59 6.81 0.51 -16.74
N GLY A 60 7.57 -0.24 -17.54
CA GLY A 60 7.03 -1.16 -18.54
C GLY A 60 6.27 -2.33 -17.91
N ARG A 61 5.38 -2.94 -18.68
CA ARG A 61 4.60 -4.12 -18.28
C ARG A 61 5.39 -5.39 -18.65
N ALA A 62 5.48 -6.34 -17.73
CA ALA A 62 5.94 -7.70 -17.99
C ALA A 62 4.74 -8.64 -18.14
N GLU A 63 4.89 -9.70 -18.93
CA GLU A 63 3.87 -10.73 -19.11
C GLU A 63 3.82 -11.73 -17.95
N THR A 64 4.94 -11.89 -17.24
CA THR A 64 5.12 -12.83 -16.14
C THR A 64 5.49 -12.11 -14.84
N LEU A 65 5.30 -12.81 -13.72
CA LEU A 65 5.80 -12.36 -12.43
C LEU A 65 7.31 -12.59 -12.31
N ASP A 66 8.01 -11.56 -11.88
CA ASP A 66 9.38 -11.68 -11.38
C ASP A 66 9.40 -11.52 -9.85
N PHE A 67 10.44 -12.10 -9.24
CA PHE A 67 10.56 -12.18 -7.79
C PHE A 67 11.94 -11.75 -7.31
N ALA A 68 11.99 -11.04 -6.19
CA ALA A 68 13.25 -10.63 -5.58
C ALA A 68 13.16 -10.61 -4.05
N ARG A 69 14.32 -10.66 -3.40
CA ARG A 69 14.51 -10.36 -1.98
C ARG A 69 15.37 -9.10 -1.90
N LEU A 70 14.89 -8.09 -1.19
CA LEU A 70 15.60 -6.83 -0.98
C LEU A 70 15.91 -6.62 0.50
N ALA A 71 17.06 -6.03 0.79
CA ALA A 71 17.44 -5.57 2.11
C ALA A 71 17.66 -4.06 2.08
N ILE A 72 16.85 -3.34 2.85
CA ILE A 72 16.84 -1.89 2.92
C ILE A 72 17.45 -1.48 4.26
N SER A 73 18.52 -0.70 4.20
CA SER A 73 19.12 -0.04 5.36
C SER A 73 18.25 1.13 5.79
N ILE A 74 17.92 1.17 7.08
CA ILE A 74 17.17 2.24 7.74
C ILE A 74 18.16 3.00 8.63
N PRO A 75 18.39 4.30 8.40
CA PRO A 75 19.43 5.04 9.11
C PRO A 75 19.05 5.22 10.60
N PRO A 76 20.02 5.28 11.53
CA PRO A 76 19.75 5.57 12.94
C PRO A 76 19.10 6.95 13.15
N THR A 77 19.25 7.87 12.20
CA THR A 77 18.61 9.19 12.20
C THR A 77 17.17 9.19 11.67
N HIS A 78 16.60 8.02 11.38
CA HIS A 78 15.28 7.89 10.78
C HIS A 78 14.19 8.56 11.63
N ARG A 79 13.30 9.29 10.95
CA ARG A 79 12.12 9.89 11.57
C ARG A 79 10.86 9.23 11.02
N ILE A 80 9.99 8.81 11.92
CA ILE A 80 8.70 8.19 11.61
C ILE A 80 7.97 8.98 10.49
N GLY A 81 7.44 8.25 9.50
CA GLY A 81 6.71 8.77 8.36
C GLY A 81 7.58 9.33 7.22
N ASN A 82 8.88 9.51 7.43
CA ASN A 82 9.79 10.04 6.43
C ASN A 82 10.56 8.94 5.71
N ILE A 83 10.93 9.20 4.46
CA ILE A 83 11.97 8.41 3.79
C ILE A 83 13.14 9.36 3.59
N GLU A 84 14.25 9.10 4.26
CA GLU A 84 15.48 9.89 4.13
C GLU A 84 16.16 9.56 2.80
N TRP A 85 15.73 10.22 1.73
CA TRP A 85 16.34 10.10 0.40
C TRP A 85 17.70 10.79 0.35
N PRO A 86 18.73 10.19 -0.28
CA PRO A 86 19.98 10.88 -0.50
C PRO A 86 19.84 11.98 -1.55
N SER A 87 20.72 12.98 -1.45
CA SER A 87 20.95 13.89 -2.57
C SER A 87 21.57 13.14 -3.75
N ARG A 88 21.37 13.63 -4.97
CA ARG A 88 21.76 12.98 -6.25
C ARG A 88 23.23 12.53 -6.37
N ARG A 89 24.13 12.88 -5.44
CA ARG A 89 25.59 12.67 -5.56
C ARG A 89 26.19 11.68 -4.56
N SER A 90 25.53 11.37 -3.44
CA SER A 90 26.13 10.52 -2.42
C SER A 90 25.08 9.81 -1.56
N VAL A 91 25.17 8.48 -1.48
CA VAL A 91 24.39 7.65 -0.55
C VAL A 91 25.20 7.47 0.72
N ASP A 92 24.57 7.70 1.87
CA ASP A 92 25.15 7.50 3.19
C ASP A 92 24.15 6.72 4.05
N PRO A 93 24.35 5.41 4.27
CA PRO A 93 23.44 4.56 5.06
C PRO A 93 23.28 4.99 6.53
N ALA A 94 24.16 5.84 7.06
CA ALA A 94 23.98 6.41 8.41
C ALA A 94 22.94 7.53 8.43
N ARG A 95 22.56 8.06 7.25
CA ARG A 95 21.65 9.21 7.11
C ARG A 95 20.48 8.97 6.17
N HIS A 96 20.57 7.96 5.30
CA HIS A 96 19.62 7.73 4.23
C HIS A 96 19.17 6.28 4.17
N PHE A 97 17.98 6.09 3.59
CA PHE A 97 17.55 4.77 3.14
C PHE A 97 18.46 4.31 2.01
N ALA A 98 18.90 3.06 2.09
CA ALA A 98 19.80 2.49 1.07
C ALA A 98 19.45 1.03 0.77
N LEU A 99 19.57 0.64 -0.50
CA LEU A 99 19.53 -0.76 -0.89
C LEU A 99 20.91 -1.36 -0.61
N VAL A 100 20.98 -2.31 0.32
CA VAL A 100 22.24 -2.95 0.77
C VAL A 100 22.31 -4.44 0.44
N GLY A 101 21.23 -5.00 -0.08
CA GLY A 101 21.20 -6.38 -0.58
C GLY A 101 20.02 -6.57 -1.53
N ALA A 102 20.25 -7.32 -2.60
CA ALA A 102 19.24 -7.60 -3.60
C ALA A 102 19.55 -8.95 -4.26
N ASP A 103 18.62 -9.90 -4.16
CA ASP A 103 18.72 -11.23 -4.73
C ASP A 103 17.49 -11.52 -5.59
N THR A 104 17.67 -12.02 -6.81
CA THR A 104 16.56 -12.54 -7.61
C THR A 104 16.11 -13.88 -7.04
N LEU A 105 14.80 -14.09 -6.93
CA LEU A 105 14.20 -15.36 -6.57
C LEU A 105 13.72 -16.06 -7.85
N PRO A 106 13.96 -17.38 -8.00
CA PRO A 106 13.72 -18.07 -9.27
C PRO A 106 12.23 -18.21 -9.63
N ASP A 107 11.35 -18.29 -8.62
CA ASP A 107 9.93 -18.54 -8.83
C ASP A 107 9.09 -18.12 -7.60
N ILE A 108 7.77 -18.20 -7.75
CA ILE A 108 6.80 -17.90 -6.70
C ILE A 108 6.95 -18.80 -5.48
N GLU A 109 7.36 -20.05 -5.68
CA GLU A 109 7.52 -21.02 -4.58
C GLU A 109 8.74 -20.66 -3.73
N ALA A 110 9.81 -20.11 -4.32
CA ALA A 110 10.95 -19.56 -3.61
C ALA A 110 10.55 -18.33 -2.79
N LEU A 111 9.67 -17.45 -3.31
CA LEU A 111 9.12 -16.34 -2.55
C LEU A 111 8.27 -16.84 -1.37
N VAL A 112 7.36 -17.79 -1.59
CA VAL A 112 6.50 -18.34 -0.52
C VAL A 112 7.33 -19.06 0.54
N ARG A 113 8.34 -19.86 0.15
CA ARG A 113 9.27 -20.50 1.10
C ARG A 113 10.04 -19.46 1.91
N ALA A 114 10.53 -18.40 1.26
CA ALA A 114 11.23 -17.33 1.94
C ALA A 114 10.33 -16.63 2.97
N ALA A 115 9.08 -16.32 2.60
CA ALA A 115 8.11 -15.71 3.51
C ALA A 115 7.82 -16.63 4.71
N ARG A 116 7.55 -17.91 4.46
CA ARG A 116 7.31 -18.92 5.51
C ARG A 116 8.49 -19.07 6.47
N SER A 117 9.73 -19.05 5.97
CA SER A 117 10.91 -19.20 6.83
C SER A 117 11.11 -18.07 7.84
N THR A 118 10.48 -16.92 7.61
CA THR A 118 10.56 -15.75 8.48
C THR A 118 9.24 -15.43 9.19
N ALA A 119 8.20 -16.24 8.98
CA ALA A 119 6.88 -15.95 9.53
C ALA A 119 6.82 -16.19 11.04
N GLY A 120 7.32 -17.33 11.50
CA GLY A 120 7.06 -17.77 12.88
C GLY A 120 5.55 -17.78 13.14
N ASP A 121 5.13 -17.11 14.22
CA ASP A 121 3.72 -16.91 14.57
C ASP A 121 3.15 -15.57 14.07
N ASP A 122 3.95 -14.75 13.39
CA ASP A 122 3.53 -13.45 12.87
C ASP A 122 2.86 -13.58 11.49
N GLU A 123 1.90 -12.70 11.22
CA GLU A 123 1.26 -12.59 9.91
C GLU A 123 2.21 -12.00 8.84
N ALA A 124 2.05 -12.43 7.60
CA ALA A 124 2.67 -11.76 6.46
C ALA A 124 1.86 -10.53 6.04
N VAL A 125 2.55 -9.46 5.64
CA VAL A 125 1.90 -8.27 5.08
C VAL A 125 2.15 -8.24 3.59
N LEU A 126 1.07 -8.28 2.80
CA LEU A 126 1.11 -8.04 1.36
C LEU A 126 0.71 -6.60 1.08
N PHE A 127 1.67 -5.76 0.72
CA PHE A 127 1.45 -4.35 0.41
C PHE A 127 1.39 -4.11 -1.10
N VAL A 128 0.34 -3.42 -1.56
CA VAL A 128 0.11 -3.03 -2.95
C VAL A 128 0.15 -1.51 -3.04
N HIS A 129 1.17 -0.97 -3.72
CA HIS A 129 1.38 0.47 -3.81
C HIS A 129 0.32 1.17 -4.68
N GLY A 130 0.20 2.49 -4.51
CA GLY A 130 -0.72 3.34 -5.28
C GLY A 130 -0.17 3.85 -6.61
N TYR A 131 -0.93 4.79 -7.18
CA TYR A 131 -0.65 5.54 -8.40
C TYR A 131 0.62 6.39 -8.33
N ASN A 132 1.26 6.66 -9.47
CA ASN A 132 2.40 7.58 -9.60
C ASN A 132 3.61 7.21 -8.70
N ASN A 133 3.86 5.90 -8.57
CA ASN A 133 5.01 5.35 -7.87
C ASN A 133 5.94 4.66 -8.86
N ASN A 134 7.22 5.00 -8.83
CA ASN A 134 8.22 4.12 -9.44
C ASN A 134 8.55 2.93 -8.51
N PHE A 135 9.39 2.02 -8.99
CA PHE A 135 9.72 0.80 -8.24
C PHE A 135 10.40 1.10 -6.89
N ALA A 136 11.44 1.93 -6.86
CA ALA A 136 12.18 2.22 -5.64
C ALA A 136 11.36 3.03 -4.61
N GLU A 137 10.52 3.96 -5.06
CA GLU A 137 9.57 4.69 -4.21
C GLU A 137 8.61 3.74 -3.51
N GLY A 138 8.03 2.79 -4.25
CA GLY A 138 7.14 1.78 -3.69
C GLY A 138 7.83 0.90 -2.64
N VAL A 139 9.03 0.41 -2.95
CA VAL A 139 9.83 -0.45 -2.07
C VAL A 139 10.26 0.29 -0.80
N TYR A 140 10.85 1.49 -0.92
CA TYR A 140 11.26 2.27 0.25
C TYR A 140 10.07 2.68 1.11
N ARG A 141 8.92 2.98 0.49
CA ARG A 141 7.71 3.28 1.26
C ARG A 141 7.22 2.07 2.05
N HIS A 142 7.20 0.88 1.47
CA HIS A 142 6.85 -0.33 2.22
C HIS A 142 7.87 -0.62 3.32
N ALA A 143 9.17 -0.46 3.04
CA ALA A 143 10.21 -0.63 4.06
C ALA A 143 10.01 0.33 5.25
N GLN A 144 9.73 1.59 4.98
CA GLN A 144 9.43 2.60 6.00
C GLN A 144 8.19 2.23 6.81
N ILE A 145 7.09 1.85 6.16
CA ILE A 145 5.87 1.43 6.87
C ILE A 145 6.16 0.23 7.78
N ALA A 146 6.81 -0.81 7.25
CA ALA A 146 7.11 -2.01 8.04
C ALA A 146 7.97 -1.68 9.26
N TRP A 147 8.95 -0.79 9.08
CA TRP A 147 9.83 -0.33 10.16
C TRP A 147 9.08 0.49 11.21
N ASP A 148 8.34 1.52 10.80
CA ASP A 148 7.65 2.45 11.70
C ASP A 148 6.52 1.81 12.51
N TYR A 149 5.88 0.79 11.94
CA TYR A 149 4.85 0.00 12.61
C TYR A 149 5.41 -1.24 13.33
N GLU A 150 6.73 -1.41 13.34
CA GLU A 150 7.45 -2.54 13.97
C GLU A 150 6.85 -3.89 13.55
N MET A 151 6.57 -4.03 12.25
CA MET A 151 5.97 -5.24 11.70
C MET A 151 7.01 -6.37 11.67
N ARG A 152 6.77 -7.42 12.46
CA ARG A 152 7.72 -8.52 12.67
C ARG A 152 7.65 -9.60 11.59
N GLY A 153 6.45 -9.86 11.07
CA GLY A 153 6.24 -10.90 10.08
C GLY A 153 6.71 -10.53 8.66
N PRO A 154 6.58 -11.47 7.70
CA PRO A 154 7.14 -11.34 6.37
C PRO A 154 6.52 -10.16 5.61
N GLN A 155 7.36 -9.31 5.05
CA GLN A 155 6.93 -8.14 4.30
C GLN A 155 7.02 -8.42 2.79
N ILE A 156 5.87 -8.48 2.11
CA ILE A 156 5.75 -8.80 0.70
C ILE A 156 5.22 -7.58 -0.06
N HIS A 157 6.00 -7.07 -1.00
CA HIS A 157 5.66 -5.93 -1.83
C HIS A 157 5.18 -6.41 -3.20
N PHE A 158 3.94 -6.09 -3.58
CA PHE A 158 3.47 -6.28 -4.95
C PHE A 158 3.65 -5.00 -5.76
N ALA A 159 4.59 -5.04 -6.70
CA ALA A 159 4.91 -3.91 -7.57
C ALA A 159 4.28 -4.08 -8.96
N TRP A 160 3.20 -3.35 -9.23
CA TRP A 160 2.59 -3.28 -10.56
C TRP A 160 3.19 -2.11 -11.37
N PRO A 161 3.09 -2.13 -12.72
CA PRO A 161 3.75 -1.17 -13.59
C PRO A 161 3.04 0.19 -13.63
N SER A 162 3.14 0.92 -12.52
CA SER A 162 2.85 2.34 -12.49
C SER A 162 3.94 3.11 -13.25
N ALA A 163 3.50 4.07 -14.05
CA ALA A 163 4.31 5.00 -14.82
C ALA A 163 5.23 5.87 -13.97
N GLY A 164 4.88 6.11 -12.70
CA GLY A 164 5.58 7.10 -11.87
C GLY A 164 5.39 8.55 -12.38
N ARG A 165 4.32 8.80 -13.15
CA ARG A 165 4.03 10.10 -13.79
C ARG A 165 2.60 10.57 -13.50
N PRO A 166 2.42 11.81 -12.98
CA PRO A 166 1.10 12.37 -12.64
C PRO A 166 0.12 12.55 -13.82
N LEU A 167 0.59 12.51 -15.06
CA LEU A 167 -0.26 12.67 -16.24
C LEU A 167 -0.67 11.33 -16.88
N GLU A 168 -0.12 10.21 -16.41
CA GLU A 168 -0.35 8.87 -16.98
C GLU A 168 -1.36 8.06 -16.15
N TYR A 169 -2.41 8.72 -15.65
CA TYR A 169 -3.44 8.10 -14.81
C TYR A 169 -4.18 6.95 -15.51
N THR A 170 -4.55 7.11 -16.78
CA THR A 170 -5.22 6.06 -17.56
C THR A 170 -4.31 4.86 -17.81
N TYR A 171 -3.03 5.11 -18.11
CA TYR A 171 -2.03 4.06 -18.23
C TYR A 171 -1.93 3.25 -16.93
N ASP A 172 -1.85 3.92 -15.79
CA ASP A 172 -1.79 3.28 -14.48
C ASP A 172 -3.07 2.47 -14.20
N ARG A 173 -4.24 3.02 -14.53
CA ARG A 173 -5.53 2.34 -14.37
C ARG A 173 -5.61 1.05 -15.18
N ASP A 174 -5.15 1.06 -16.43
CA ASP A 174 -5.07 -0.15 -17.26
C ASP A 174 -4.00 -1.12 -16.75
N SER A 175 -2.85 -0.59 -16.32
CA SER A 175 -1.74 -1.39 -15.76
C SER A 175 -2.17 -2.15 -14.51
N THR A 176 -3.02 -1.58 -13.65
CA THR A 176 -3.58 -2.33 -12.52
C THR A 176 -4.43 -3.50 -13.00
N LEU A 177 -5.35 -3.29 -13.94
CA LEU A 177 -6.19 -4.37 -14.46
C LEU A 177 -5.40 -5.47 -15.16
N ILE A 178 -4.31 -5.12 -15.86
CA ILE A 178 -3.38 -6.08 -16.45
C ILE A 178 -2.65 -6.88 -15.35
N ALA A 179 -2.23 -6.22 -14.27
CA ALA A 179 -1.54 -6.88 -13.15
C ALA A 179 -2.46 -7.72 -12.24
N ARG A 180 -3.78 -7.62 -12.40
CA ARG A 180 -4.78 -8.29 -11.54
C ARG A 180 -4.56 -9.80 -11.45
N ASP A 181 -4.37 -10.46 -12.59
CA ASP A 181 -4.28 -11.92 -12.63
C ASP A 181 -2.99 -12.43 -11.94
N ALA A 182 -1.93 -11.63 -12.01
CA ALA A 182 -0.69 -11.87 -11.27
C ALA A 182 -0.88 -11.70 -9.75
N LEU A 183 -1.63 -10.66 -9.30
CA LEU A 183 -1.96 -10.50 -7.89
C LEU A 183 -2.85 -11.65 -7.38
N VAL A 184 -3.83 -12.10 -8.18
CA VAL A 184 -4.66 -13.28 -7.87
C VAL A 184 -3.78 -14.52 -7.68
N THR A 185 -2.85 -14.75 -8.60
CA THR A 185 -1.92 -15.88 -8.55
C THR A 185 -1.05 -15.84 -7.29
N LEU A 186 -0.47 -14.67 -6.98
CA LEU A 186 0.30 -14.48 -5.76
C LEU A 186 -0.52 -14.74 -4.50
N LEU A 187 -1.69 -14.11 -4.41
CA LEU A 187 -2.53 -14.17 -3.23
C LEU A 187 -3.00 -15.61 -2.96
N LEU A 188 -3.46 -16.33 -3.98
CA LEU A 188 -3.87 -17.74 -3.83
C LEU A 188 -2.71 -18.65 -3.44
N ARG A 189 -1.47 -18.35 -3.87
CA ARG A 189 -0.28 -19.11 -3.47
C ARG A 189 0.13 -18.83 -2.02
N LEU A 190 0.02 -17.59 -1.57
CA LEU A 190 0.26 -17.23 -0.17
C LEU A 190 -0.79 -17.84 0.77
N LEU A 191 -2.05 -17.87 0.36
CA LEU A 191 -3.19 -18.34 1.16
C LEU A 191 -3.52 -19.84 1.03
N GLY A 192 -2.80 -20.59 0.19
CA GLY A 192 -3.08 -22.01 -0.11
C GLY A 192 -2.84 -22.97 1.08
N ASP A 193 -2.84 -24.28 0.85
CA ASP A 193 -2.65 -25.26 1.93
C ASP A 193 -1.28 -25.10 2.63
N ARG A 194 -1.29 -25.06 3.98
CA ARG A 194 -0.16 -24.59 4.82
C ARG A 194 0.29 -23.17 4.49
N GLY A 195 -0.65 -22.34 4.04
CA GLY A 195 -0.47 -20.94 3.68
C GLY A 195 -0.10 -20.07 4.86
N LEU A 196 0.19 -18.82 4.56
CA LEU A 196 0.45 -17.79 5.54
C LEU A 196 -0.87 -17.18 5.98
N SER A 197 -0.94 -16.77 7.24
CA SER A 197 -1.88 -15.73 7.67
C SER A 197 -1.42 -14.42 7.02
N VAL A 198 -2.26 -13.79 6.19
CA VAL A 198 -1.87 -12.59 5.42
C VAL A 198 -2.77 -11.40 5.74
N SER A 199 -2.17 -10.27 6.11
CA SER A 199 -2.81 -8.96 6.07
C SER A 199 -2.55 -8.28 4.73
N LEU A 200 -3.62 -7.91 4.03
CA LEU A 200 -3.58 -7.30 2.71
C LEU A 200 -3.75 -5.79 2.82
N VAL A 201 -2.77 -5.02 2.35
CA VAL A 201 -2.77 -3.55 2.50
C VAL A 201 -2.63 -2.89 1.13
N GLY A 202 -3.63 -2.10 0.74
CA GLY A 202 -3.65 -1.37 -0.52
C GLY A 202 -3.65 0.13 -0.33
N HIS A 203 -2.75 0.85 -0.99
CA HIS A 203 -2.81 2.31 -1.05
C HIS A 203 -3.45 2.79 -2.35
N SER A 204 -4.41 3.70 -2.28
CA SER A 204 -4.96 4.40 -3.46
C SER A 204 -5.41 3.42 -4.55
N MET A 205 -4.87 3.52 -5.77
CA MET A 205 -5.15 2.60 -6.88
C MET A 205 -4.69 1.15 -6.62
N GLY A 206 -3.78 0.91 -5.67
CA GLY A 206 -3.45 -0.42 -5.18
C GLY A 206 -4.62 -1.07 -4.43
N GLY A 207 -5.44 -0.28 -3.74
CA GLY A 207 -6.69 -0.75 -3.13
C GLY A 207 -7.73 -1.13 -4.18
N PHE A 208 -7.80 -0.37 -5.28
CA PHE A 208 -8.61 -0.75 -6.45
C PHE A 208 -8.18 -2.11 -7.01
N LEU A 209 -6.88 -2.32 -7.19
CA LEU A 209 -6.32 -3.59 -7.68
C LEU A 209 -6.62 -4.76 -6.74
N ILE A 210 -6.55 -4.56 -5.43
CA ILE A 210 -6.93 -5.56 -4.43
C ILE A 210 -8.40 -5.97 -4.60
N MET A 211 -9.31 -5.01 -4.70
CA MET A 211 -10.73 -5.31 -4.86
C MET A 211 -11.02 -6.11 -6.14
N GLU A 212 -10.34 -5.80 -7.24
CA GLU A 212 -10.45 -6.58 -8.48
C GLU A 212 -9.91 -8.02 -8.32
N ALA A 213 -8.80 -8.20 -7.61
CA ALA A 213 -8.23 -9.52 -7.36
C ALA A 213 -9.15 -10.37 -6.45
N LEU A 214 -9.66 -9.80 -5.36
CA LEU A 214 -10.61 -10.48 -4.46
C LEU A 214 -11.89 -10.85 -5.20
N ARG A 215 -12.43 -9.93 -6.02
CA ARG A 215 -13.60 -10.18 -6.87
C ARG A 215 -13.35 -11.34 -7.82
N GLN A 216 -12.20 -11.39 -8.49
CA GLN A 216 -11.87 -12.48 -9.40
C GLN A 216 -11.71 -13.83 -8.67
N ILE A 217 -11.10 -13.85 -7.48
CA ILE A 217 -10.99 -15.07 -6.66
C ILE A 217 -12.38 -15.58 -6.28
N ALA A 218 -13.30 -14.69 -5.90
CA ALA A 218 -14.67 -15.08 -5.58
C ALA A 218 -15.41 -15.64 -6.80
N LEU A 219 -15.35 -14.96 -7.95
CA LEU A 219 -16.04 -15.36 -9.18
C LEU A 219 -15.49 -16.65 -9.81
N THR A 220 -14.25 -17.01 -9.50
CA THR A 220 -13.63 -18.27 -9.94
C THR A 220 -13.88 -19.44 -8.97
N GLY A 221 -14.77 -19.25 -7.98
CA GLY A 221 -15.14 -20.30 -7.02
C GLY A 221 -14.08 -20.57 -5.94
N ARG A 222 -13.12 -19.66 -5.76
CA ARG A 222 -11.99 -19.81 -4.83
C ARG A 222 -12.10 -18.94 -3.59
N ARG A 223 -13.30 -18.40 -3.31
CA ARG A 223 -13.62 -17.54 -2.16
C ARG A 223 -13.12 -18.10 -0.83
N GLU A 224 -13.18 -19.42 -0.63
CA GLU A 224 -12.78 -20.06 0.62
C GLU A 224 -11.31 -19.84 0.99
N SER A 225 -10.46 -19.59 -0.02
CA SER A 225 -9.05 -19.25 0.20
C SER A 225 -8.89 -17.89 0.91
N LEU A 226 -9.88 -17.00 0.79
CA LEU A 226 -9.85 -15.66 1.40
C LEU A 226 -10.07 -15.69 2.92
N ARG A 227 -10.51 -16.82 3.50
CA ARG A 227 -10.69 -16.95 4.95
C ARG A 227 -9.38 -16.91 5.74
N SER A 228 -8.25 -17.16 5.08
CA SER A 228 -6.91 -17.07 5.68
C SER A 228 -6.36 -15.64 5.69
N LEU A 229 -7.13 -14.65 5.19
CA LEU A 229 -6.79 -13.24 5.36
C LEU A 229 -7.02 -12.84 6.81
N VAL A 230 -5.98 -12.27 7.44
CA VAL A 230 -6.09 -11.71 8.79
C VAL A 230 -6.80 -10.37 8.76
N SER A 231 -6.56 -9.57 7.73
CA SER A 231 -7.28 -8.32 7.48
C SER A 231 -7.15 -7.90 6.02
N THR A 232 -8.07 -7.06 5.55
CA THR A 232 -7.89 -6.29 4.31
C THR A 232 -8.02 -4.80 4.63
N THR A 233 -6.95 -4.04 4.45
CA THR A 233 -6.89 -2.60 4.73
C THR A 233 -6.70 -1.80 3.44
N LEU A 234 -7.64 -0.91 3.12
CA LEU A 234 -7.52 0.02 2.02
C LEU A 234 -7.27 1.44 2.55
N ILE A 235 -6.15 2.06 2.15
CA ILE A 235 -5.74 3.39 2.58
C ILE A 235 -5.98 4.37 1.45
N SER A 236 -6.81 5.39 1.70
CA SER A 236 -7.24 6.39 0.72
C SER A 236 -7.62 5.78 -0.64
N PRO A 237 -8.49 4.73 -0.68
CA PRO A 237 -8.75 3.97 -1.90
C PRO A 237 -9.31 4.84 -3.03
N ASP A 238 -8.67 4.76 -4.19
CA ASP A 238 -9.15 5.39 -5.43
C ASP A 238 -10.12 4.44 -6.16
N ILE A 239 -11.27 4.22 -5.52
CA ILE A 239 -12.37 3.39 -6.04
C ILE A 239 -13.62 4.24 -6.01
N GLU A 240 -14.42 4.23 -7.07
CA GLU A 240 -15.74 4.86 -7.01
C GLU A 240 -16.67 4.07 -6.07
N LEU A 241 -17.52 4.75 -5.31
CA LEU A 241 -18.39 4.09 -4.32
C LEU A 241 -19.29 3.00 -4.93
N ASP A 242 -19.91 3.26 -6.08
CA ASP A 242 -20.80 2.28 -6.73
C ASP A 242 -20.01 1.11 -7.34
N LEU A 243 -18.79 1.36 -7.78
CA LEU A 243 -17.87 0.29 -8.18
C LEU A 243 -17.51 -0.59 -6.98
N PHE A 244 -17.19 0.02 -5.83
CA PHE A 244 -16.90 -0.72 -4.60
C PHE A 244 -18.10 -1.58 -4.16
N ARG A 245 -19.32 -1.03 -4.19
CA ARG A 245 -20.56 -1.79 -3.92
C ARG A 245 -20.74 -2.96 -4.85
N SER A 246 -20.54 -2.75 -6.15
CA SER A 246 -20.61 -3.81 -7.17
C SER A 246 -19.58 -4.91 -6.93
N GLN A 247 -18.34 -4.52 -6.58
CA GLN A 247 -17.29 -5.46 -6.21
C GLN A 247 -17.68 -6.25 -4.95
N ALA A 248 -18.02 -5.58 -3.85
CA ALA A 248 -18.42 -6.20 -2.59
C ALA A 248 -19.60 -7.18 -2.75
N ALA A 249 -20.59 -6.82 -3.57
CA ALA A 249 -21.71 -7.69 -3.91
C ALA A 249 -21.24 -8.94 -4.69
N ALA A 250 -20.34 -8.78 -5.66
CA ALA A 250 -19.77 -9.91 -6.42
C ALA A 250 -18.87 -10.82 -5.57
N LEU A 251 -18.23 -10.30 -4.51
CA LEU A 251 -17.55 -11.12 -3.52
C LEU A 251 -18.55 -11.97 -2.70
N GLY A 252 -19.79 -11.50 -2.56
CA GLY A 252 -20.84 -12.09 -1.71
C GLY A 252 -20.61 -11.83 -0.22
N GLY A 253 -19.91 -10.75 0.11
CA GLY A 253 -19.47 -10.39 1.46
C GLY A 253 -17.95 -10.18 1.52
N LEU A 254 -17.52 -9.10 2.17
CA LEU A 254 -16.11 -8.74 2.33
C LEU A 254 -15.40 -9.70 3.30
N PRO A 255 -14.13 -10.05 3.06
CA PRO A 255 -13.33 -10.76 4.07
C PRO A 255 -13.12 -9.86 5.29
N GLN A 256 -13.43 -10.37 6.48
CA GLN A 256 -13.40 -9.59 7.72
C GLN A 256 -12.13 -9.85 8.55
N PRO A 257 -11.60 -8.83 9.25
CA PRO A 257 -11.99 -7.42 9.19
C PRO A 257 -11.60 -6.74 7.86
N PHE A 258 -12.53 -5.96 7.31
CA PHE A 258 -12.30 -5.13 6.14
C PHE A 258 -12.23 -3.65 6.53
N ILE A 259 -11.05 -3.06 6.45
CA ILE A 259 -10.75 -1.71 6.97
C ILE A 259 -10.59 -0.73 5.81
N VAL A 260 -11.23 0.44 5.90
CA VAL A 260 -11.01 1.56 4.99
C VAL A 260 -10.56 2.77 5.79
N ALA A 261 -9.34 3.23 5.55
CA ALA A 261 -8.85 4.50 6.06
C ALA A 261 -9.11 5.59 5.02
N ALA A 262 -9.97 6.55 5.38
CA ALA A 262 -10.44 7.61 4.49
C ALA A 262 -10.23 9.00 5.10
N ALA A 263 -10.13 10.02 4.24
CA ALA A 263 -10.09 11.42 4.65
C ALA A 263 -10.87 12.24 3.62
N GLU A 264 -11.95 12.93 4.03
CA GLU A 264 -12.78 13.74 3.12
C GLU A 264 -11.96 14.79 2.37
N ASN A 265 -10.96 15.35 3.05
CA ASN A 265 -10.12 16.42 2.53
C ASN A 265 -8.90 15.94 1.73
N ASP A 266 -8.83 14.67 1.33
CA ASP A 266 -7.81 14.12 0.42
C ASP A 266 -7.78 14.86 -0.92
N ARG A 267 -6.66 15.54 -1.22
CA ARG A 267 -6.54 16.40 -2.41
C ARG A 267 -6.34 15.60 -3.69
N LEU A 268 -5.66 14.46 -3.61
CA LEU A 268 -5.34 13.65 -4.79
C LEU A 268 -6.57 12.86 -5.26
N LEU A 269 -7.41 12.41 -4.33
CA LEU A 269 -8.69 11.79 -4.69
C LEU A 269 -9.66 12.77 -5.33
N ARG A 270 -9.68 14.05 -4.91
CA ARG A 270 -10.47 15.08 -5.63
C ARG A 270 -10.01 15.29 -7.07
N LEU A 271 -8.71 15.23 -7.31
CA LEU A 271 -8.17 15.31 -8.68
C LEU A 271 -8.55 14.07 -9.49
N SER A 272 -8.45 12.87 -8.91
CA SER A 272 -8.89 11.61 -9.55
C SER A 272 -10.40 11.60 -9.86
N SER A 273 -11.24 12.08 -8.94
CA SER A 273 -12.67 12.30 -9.18
C SER A 273 -12.89 13.16 -10.42
N SER A 274 -12.18 14.29 -10.53
CA SER A 274 -12.28 15.17 -11.70
C SER A 274 -11.89 14.46 -13.01
N LEU A 275 -10.90 13.58 -12.97
CA LEU A 275 -10.47 12.79 -14.14
C LEU A 275 -11.44 11.65 -14.48
N SER A 276 -12.21 11.18 -13.51
CA SER A 276 -13.16 10.05 -13.63
C SER A 276 -14.62 10.50 -13.78
N GLY A 277 -14.88 11.74 -14.20
CA GLY A 277 -16.24 12.24 -14.44
C GLY A 277 -16.97 12.81 -13.22
N GLY A 278 -16.26 13.10 -12.12
CA GLY A 278 -16.78 13.82 -10.96
C GLY A 278 -17.44 12.96 -9.88
N THR A 279 -17.30 11.64 -9.95
CA THR A 279 -17.90 10.70 -8.98
C THR A 279 -17.15 10.69 -7.65
N ALA A 280 -17.87 10.37 -6.56
CA ALA A 280 -17.29 10.27 -5.22
C ALA A 280 -16.37 9.05 -5.12
N LYS A 281 -15.14 9.26 -4.61
CA LYS A 281 -14.17 8.19 -4.35
C LYS A 281 -14.30 7.69 -2.92
N LEU A 282 -14.16 6.38 -2.74
CA LEU A 282 -14.26 5.65 -1.49
C LEU A 282 -13.40 6.26 -0.39
N GLY A 283 -12.14 6.65 -0.71
CA GLY A 283 -11.24 7.27 0.25
C GLY A 283 -11.57 8.72 0.64
N ALA A 284 -12.59 9.33 0.04
CA ALA A 284 -13.05 10.70 0.30
C ALA A 284 -14.58 10.80 0.43
N VAL A 285 -15.26 9.69 0.78
CA VAL A 285 -16.71 9.68 1.03
C VAL A 285 -17.03 10.51 2.28
N ARG A 286 -18.09 11.32 2.21
CA ARG A 286 -18.60 12.13 3.33
C ARG A 286 -19.47 11.36 4.30
N ASP A 287 -20.29 10.47 3.76
CA ASP A 287 -21.26 9.68 4.51
C ASP A 287 -20.68 8.29 4.77
N LEU A 288 -19.89 8.18 5.84
CA LEU A 288 -19.15 6.98 6.20
C LEU A 288 -20.08 5.84 6.66
N ASP A 289 -21.29 6.16 7.12
CA ASP A 289 -22.32 5.18 7.52
C ASP A 289 -22.70 4.26 6.35
N GLN A 290 -22.63 4.77 5.11
CA GLN A 290 -22.86 3.97 3.89
C GLN A 290 -21.81 2.85 3.70
N LEU A 291 -20.61 3.01 4.27
CA LEU A 291 -19.54 2.01 4.24
C LEU A 291 -19.69 1.01 5.39
N GLU A 292 -20.03 1.49 6.58
CA GLU A 292 -20.30 0.63 7.73
C GLU A 292 -21.44 -0.37 7.44
N GLY A 293 -22.49 0.07 6.73
CA GLY A 293 -23.58 -0.79 6.26
C GLY A 293 -23.15 -1.92 5.30
N LEU A 294 -21.93 -1.84 4.73
CA LEU A 294 -21.32 -2.90 3.90
C LEU A 294 -20.39 -3.83 4.70
N GLY A 295 -20.32 -3.66 6.02
CA GLY A 295 -19.40 -4.38 6.90
C GLY A 295 -17.97 -3.87 6.77
N VAL A 296 -17.78 -2.58 6.50
CA VAL A 296 -16.46 -1.93 6.47
C VAL A 296 -16.19 -1.24 7.80
N PHE A 297 -15.01 -1.48 8.37
CA PHE A 297 -14.48 -0.73 9.50
C PHE A 297 -13.84 0.55 8.97
N VAL A 298 -14.40 1.71 9.32
CA VAL A 298 -13.92 2.99 8.82
C VAL A 298 -12.99 3.67 9.81
N VAL A 299 -11.81 4.05 9.34
CA VAL A 299 -10.86 4.91 10.05
C VAL A 299 -10.93 6.30 9.42
N ASP A 300 -11.65 7.22 10.07
CA ASP A 300 -11.76 8.60 9.62
C ASP A 300 -10.54 9.43 10.06
N MET A 301 -9.78 9.89 9.07
CA MET A 301 -8.58 10.70 9.27
C MET A 301 -8.79 12.17 8.88
N THR A 302 -10.02 12.58 8.59
CA THR A 302 -10.35 13.94 8.09
C THR A 302 -9.83 15.03 9.02
N MET A 303 -9.90 14.81 10.33
CA MET A 303 -9.44 15.77 11.35
C MET A 303 -7.93 15.74 11.61
N LEU A 304 -7.21 14.75 11.07
CA LEU A 304 -5.75 14.61 11.18
C LEU A 304 -5.00 15.15 9.97
N ALA A 305 -5.75 15.50 8.94
CA ALA A 305 -5.24 16.08 7.72
C ALA A 305 -4.77 17.52 7.94
N ASP A 306 -3.64 17.84 7.32
CA ASP A 306 -3.02 19.15 7.40
C ASP A 306 -3.11 19.91 6.06
N ALA A 307 -2.28 20.93 5.87
CA ALA A 307 -2.23 21.71 4.64
C ALA A 307 -1.60 20.97 3.43
N GLY A 308 -1.15 19.72 3.60
CA GLY A 308 -0.56 18.85 2.58
C GLY A 308 -1.59 18.14 1.68
N THR A 309 -1.19 17.02 1.06
CA THR A 309 -2.08 16.23 0.17
C THR A 309 -3.05 15.34 0.93
N ASN A 310 -2.70 14.94 2.15
CA ASN A 310 -3.47 14.05 3.04
C ASN A 310 -3.79 12.66 2.46
N HIS A 311 -3.12 12.28 1.36
CA HIS A 311 -3.44 11.06 0.60
C HIS A 311 -2.83 9.79 1.18
N PHE A 312 -1.91 9.91 2.13
CA PHE A 312 -1.27 8.75 2.75
C PHE A 312 -0.83 9.01 4.20
N LEU A 313 -1.72 9.64 4.98
CA LEU A 313 -1.45 9.96 6.39
C LEU A 313 -0.96 8.76 7.22
N PRO A 314 -1.49 7.52 7.06
CA PRO A 314 -0.99 6.35 7.80
C PRO A 314 0.47 6.00 7.51
N GLY A 315 1.07 6.51 6.43
CA GLY A 315 2.48 6.29 6.12
C GLY A 315 3.36 7.54 6.23
N THR A 316 2.77 8.73 6.40
CA THR A 316 3.53 10.00 6.38
C THR A 316 3.35 10.87 7.62
N SER A 317 2.32 10.63 8.43
CA SER A 317 2.05 11.42 9.64
C SER A 317 2.48 10.65 10.90
N PRO A 318 3.49 11.13 11.64
CA PRO A 318 3.92 10.49 12.89
C PRO A 318 2.79 10.32 13.90
N ALA A 319 1.89 11.30 13.99
CA ALA A 319 0.75 11.25 14.91
C ALA A 319 -0.25 10.15 14.53
N VAL A 320 -0.56 9.99 13.23
CA VAL A 320 -1.47 8.95 12.75
C VAL A 320 -0.82 7.57 12.91
N ILE A 321 0.47 7.44 12.60
CA ILE A 321 1.23 6.20 12.80
C ILE A 321 1.20 5.79 14.28
N ALA A 322 1.51 6.72 15.20
CA ALA A 322 1.51 6.45 16.63
C ALA A 322 0.11 6.04 17.15
N LEU A 323 -0.94 6.70 16.66
CA LEU A 323 -2.32 6.35 17.01
C LEU A 323 -2.68 4.92 16.57
N ILE A 324 -2.46 4.61 15.28
CA ILE A 324 -2.77 3.28 14.74
C ILE A 324 -1.94 2.21 15.45
N LYS A 325 -0.65 2.49 15.74
CA LYS A 325 0.21 1.58 16.51
C LYS A 325 -0.36 1.31 17.91
N GLY A 326 -0.74 2.37 18.64
CA GLY A 326 -1.32 2.23 19.98
C GLY A 326 -2.63 1.43 19.98
N LEU A 327 -3.47 1.58 18.96
CA LEU A 327 -4.72 0.81 18.87
C LEU A 327 -4.51 -0.67 18.59
N ARG A 328 -3.48 -1.02 17.81
CA ARG A 328 -3.07 -2.42 17.60
C ARG A 328 -2.63 -3.07 18.91
N GLU A 329 -1.99 -2.32 19.79
CA GLU A 329 -1.52 -2.79 21.09
C GLU A 329 -2.66 -2.95 22.11
N VAL A 330 -3.60 -1.99 22.15
CA VAL A 330 -4.69 -1.94 23.15
C VAL A 330 -5.82 -2.94 22.86
N ARG A 331 -5.98 -3.41 21.61
CA ARG A 331 -7.04 -4.34 21.18
C ARG A 331 -8.44 -3.97 21.72
N PRO A 332 -8.96 -2.80 21.34
CA PRO A 332 -10.22 -2.33 21.88
C PRO A 332 -11.41 -3.22 21.51
N ALA A 333 -12.42 -3.23 22.38
CA ALA A 333 -13.61 -4.05 22.24
C ALA A 333 -14.44 -3.67 21.00
N PRO A 334 -15.17 -4.63 20.40
CA PRO A 334 -16.03 -4.36 19.24
C PRO A 334 -17.13 -3.33 19.52
N ASN A 335 -17.64 -2.70 18.46
CA ASN A 335 -18.73 -1.71 18.51
C ASN A 335 -18.46 -0.50 19.41
N GLN A 336 -17.19 -0.11 19.54
CA GLN A 336 -16.81 1.12 20.22
C GLN A 336 -16.28 2.14 19.23
N THR A 337 -16.83 3.34 19.30
CA THR A 337 -16.17 4.51 18.71
C THR A 337 -15.15 5.02 19.72
N ILE A 338 -13.87 4.89 19.38
CA ILE A 338 -12.80 5.49 20.17
C ILE A 338 -12.53 6.88 19.63
N ALA A 339 -12.82 7.87 20.45
CA ALA A 339 -12.40 9.25 20.21
C ALA A 339 -11.05 9.50 20.92
N VAL A 340 -9.97 9.69 20.17
CA VAL A 340 -8.68 10.16 20.69
C VAL A 340 -8.44 11.57 20.16
N GLY A 341 -8.76 12.57 20.99
CA GLY A 341 -8.72 13.97 20.57
C GLY A 341 -9.67 14.21 19.39
N PRO A 342 -9.20 14.71 18.24
CA PRO A 342 -10.05 14.96 17.09
C PRO A 342 -10.29 13.73 16.21
N VAL A 343 -9.71 12.56 16.54
CA VAL A 343 -9.84 11.33 15.75
C VAL A 343 -10.95 10.46 16.30
N SER A 344 -11.84 10.01 15.44
CA SER A 344 -12.84 8.99 15.77
C SER A 344 -12.57 7.72 14.98
N ILE A 345 -12.49 6.59 15.67
CA ILE A 345 -12.29 5.28 15.06
C ILE A 345 -13.45 4.41 15.48
N THR A 346 -14.30 4.05 14.52
CA THR A 346 -15.41 3.14 14.77
C THR A 346 -14.94 1.70 14.60
N LEU A 347 -14.99 0.95 15.68
CA LEU A 347 -14.72 -0.48 15.67
C LEU A 347 -16.05 -1.18 15.39
N GLY A 348 -16.15 -1.89 14.28
CA GLY A 348 -17.28 -2.78 14.00
C GLY A 348 -17.35 -4.00 14.94
N ALA A 349 -18.28 -4.90 14.64
CA ALA A 349 -18.78 -5.93 15.55
C ALA A 349 -17.78 -7.00 16.00
N ASP A 350 -16.59 -7.09 15.37
CA ASP A 350 -15.54 -8.04 15.70
C ASP A 350 -14.25 -7.41 16.27
N GLY A 351 -14.23 -6.10 16.53
CA GLY A 351 -13.05 -5.39 17.05
C GLY A 351 -11.95 -5.17 15.99
N LEU A 352 -10.83 -4.54 16.37
CA LEU A 352 -9.77 -4.14 15.42
C LEU A 352 -8.86 -5.31 14.98
N LEU A 353 -8.83 -6.42 15.72
CA LEU A 353 -7.89 -7.52 15.50
C LEU A 353 -8.48 -8.86 15.97
N GLY A 354 -8.65 -9.80 15.02
CA GLY A 354 -8.92 -11.20 15.33
C GLY A 354 -7.68 -11.84 15.96
N GLY A 355 -7.77 -12.18 17.24
CA GLY A 355 -6.74 -12.91 17.96
C GLY A 355 -7.36 -13.87 18.96
N ASP A 356 -7.31 -15.14 18.60
CA ASP A 356 -7.49 -16.36 19.40
C ASP A 356 -8.60 -16.33 20.46
N SER A 357 -9.78 -16.83 20.08
CA SER A 357 -10.81 -17.25 21.05
C SER A 357 -10.37 -18.55 21.72
N GLY A 358 -9.36 -18.44 22.59
CA GLY A 358 -9.11 -19.42 23.64
C GLY A 358 -10.35 -19.51 24.53
N GLN A 359 -11.28 -20.38 24.15
CA GLN A 359 -12.40 -20.78 24.98
C GLN A 359 -11.85 -21.30 26.32
N PRO A 360 -12.30 -20.79 27.47
CA PRO A 360 -11.97 -21.43 28.74
C PRO A 360 -12.63 -22.81 28.75
N VAL A 361 -11.84 -23.87 28.87
CA VAL A 361 -12.36 -25.19 29.23
C VAL A 361 -12.87 -25.09 30.67
N GLY A 362 -14.14 -24.71 30.79
CA GLY A 362 -14.93 -24.85 31.99
C GLY A 362 -15.87 -26.04 31.84
N THR A 363 -15.55 -27.14 32.51
CA THR A 363 -16.58 -28.02 33.04
C THR A 363 -16.20 -28.40 34.46
N ALA A 364 -16.98 -27.87 35.39
CA ALA A 364 -17.14 -28.41 36.73
C ALA A 364 -17.99 -29.69 36.65
N ASN A 365 -17.41 -30.81 37.06
CA ASN A 365 -17.91 -31.72 38.10
C ASN A 365 -16.97 -32.90 38.27
#